data_AF-A0A9E3TFV3-F1
#
_entry.id   AF-A0A9E3TFV3-F1
#
_cell.length_a   1.000
_cell.length_b   1.000
_cell.length_c   1.000
_cell.angle_alpha   90.00
_cell.angle_beta   90.00
_cell.angle_gamma   90.00
#
_symmetry.space_group_name_H-M   'P 1'
#
loop_
_entity.id
_entity.type
_entity.pdbx_description
1 polymer ?
#
loop_
_entity_poly.entity_id
_entity_poly.type
_entity_poly.pdbx_seq_one_letter_code
_entity_poly.pdbx_strand_id
1 'polypeptide(L)'
;MKQFSVQRCVIDAMPELHATRAFAKRHSGRVWLNYFQESQRGKYQWDAVERIVSENRTEALDASRQLIRDKKVVLPRRGGIVEVFAQQLAADAKRLEENEETGALAYKYIKTGTNHFSLAFTYDAIAWSRDTSWGPSIALPRQVEWRYDEILDARW
;
A
#
# COMPACT_ATOMS: atom_id res chain seq x y z
N MET A 1 7.17 10.16 -9.19
CA MET A 1 7.01 11.22 -8.17
C MET A 1 6.51 12.55 -8.73
N LYS A 2 7.20 13.19 -9.70
CA LYS A 2 6.83 14.52 -10.21
C LYS A 2 5.55 14.52 -11.06
N GLN A 3 5.39 13.55 -11.96
CA GLN A 3 4.22 13.42 -12.84
C GLN A 3 2.90 13.29 -12.07
N PHE A 4 2.93 12.57 -10.95
CA PHE A 4 1.75 12.32 -10.10
C PHE A 4 1.71 13.20 -8.85
N SER A 5 2.58 14.21 -8.75
CA SER A 5 2.67 15.12 -7.59
C SER A 5 2.65 14.42 -6.23
N VAL A 6 3.34 13.27 -6.13
CA VAL A 6 3.30 12.41 -4.94
C VAL A 6 3.94 13.12 -3.74
N GLN A 7 3.17 13.25 -2.66
CA GLN A 7 3.61 13.87 -1.41
C GLN A 7 4.33 12.87 -0.49
N ARG A 8 3.81 11.64 -0.40
CA ARG A 8 4.40 10.54 0.37
C ARG A 8 4.32 9.24 -0.43
N CYS A 9 5.37 8.43 -0.35
CA CYS A 9 5.44 7.11 -0.97
C CYS A 9 5.95 6.12 0.07
N VAL A 10 5.22 5.03 0.28
CA VAL A 10 5.68 3.88 1.05
C VAL A 10 6.04 2.79 0.05
N ILE A 11 7.19 2.14 0.23
CA ILE A 11 7.68 1.09 -0.66
C ILE A 11 8.24 -0.06 0.16
N ASP A 12 8.07 -1.29 -0.32
CA ASP A 12 8.66 -2.47 0.32
C ASP A 12 10.19 -2.35 0.34
N ALA A 13 10.77 -2.53 1.53
CA ALA A 13 12.21 -2.50 1.68
C ALA A 13 12.88 -3.78 1.16
N MET A 14 12.14 -4.89 1.04
CA MET A 14 12.65 -6.18 0.59
C MET A 14 11.97 -6.64 -0.71
N PRO A 15 12.58 -7.51 -1.51
CA PRO A 15 13.91 -8.11 -1.35
C PRO A 15 15.08 -7.20 -1.78
N GLU A 16 14.83 -6.23 -2.67
CA GLU A 16 15.88 -5.42 -3.32
C GLU A 16 16.22 -4.13 -2.55
N LEU A 17 16.77 -4.28 -1.34
CA LEU A 17 17.02 -3.16 -0.44
C LEU A 17 17.91 -2.06 -1.05
N HIS A 18 18.92 -2.42 -1.84
CA HIS A 18 19.83 -1.46 -2.46
C HIS A 18 19.10 -0.55 -3.46
N ALA A 19 18.25 -1.12 -4.32
CA ALA A 19 17.47 -0.38 -5.28
C ALA A 19 16.44 0.52 -4.58
N THR A 20 15.78 0.01 -3.54
CA THR A 20 14.80 0.78 -2.77
C THR A 20 15.46 1.95 -2.03
N ARG A 21 16.62 1.76 -1.41
CA ARG A 21 17.39 2.85 -0.78
C ARG A 21 17.86 3.89 -1.80
N ALA A 22 18.31 3.46 -2.98
CA ALA A 22 18.67 4.38 -4.05
C ALA A 22 17.47 5.22 -4.51
N PHE A 23 16.28 4.60 -4.63
CA PHE A 23 15.04 5.32 -4.93
C PHE A 23 14.66 6.31 -3.83
N ALA A 24 14.74 5.90 -2.57
CA ALA A 24 14.47 6.77 -1.42
C ALA A 24 15.42 7.97 -1.38
N LYS A 25 16.71 7.77 -1.70
CA LYS A 25 17.70 8.85 -1.79
C LYS A 25 17.40 9.83 -2.93
N ARG A 26 16.95 9.35 -4.10
CA ARG A 26 16.54 10.20 -5.23
C ARG A 26 15.32 11.07 -4.92
N HIS A 27 14.47 10.62 -3.99
CA HIS A 27 13.23 11.29 -3.59
C HIS A 27 13.20 11.55 -2.09
N SER A 28 14.30 12.11 -1.58
CA SER A 28 14.52 12.35 -0.16
C SER A 28 13.37 13.15 0.47
N GLY A 29 13.02 12.78 1.70
CA GLY A 29 11.94 13.41 2.47
C GLY A 29 10.53 12.93 2.13
N ARG A 30 10.32 12.19 1.03
CA ARG A 30 8.98 11.72 0.61
C ARG A 30 8.80 10.20 0.67
N VAL A 31 9.88 9.44 0.53
CA VAL A 31 9.85 7.97 0.49
C VAL A 31 10.07 7.38 1.88
N TRP A 32 9.31 6.33 2.18
CA TRP A 32 9.37 5.55 3.40
C TRP A 32 9.54 4.07 3.07
N LEU A 33 10.44 3.39 3.78
CA LEU A 33 10.74 1.97 3.64
C LEU A 33 9.81 1.16 4.55
N ASN A 34 8.99 0.28 3.99
CA ASN A 34 8.11 -0.59 4.77
C ASN A 34 8.80 -1.90 5.13
N TYR A 35 8.65 -2.31 6.38
CA TYR A 35 9.02 -3.63 6.86
C TYR A 35 7.82 -4.30 7.52
N PHE A 36 7.44 -5.47 7.01
CA PHE A 36 6.42 -6.27 7.66
C PHE A 36 7.01 -6.99 8.88
N GLN A 37 6.41 -6.77 10.04
CA GLN A 37 6.72 -7.43 11.30
C GLN A 37 5.50 -8.23 11.76
N GLU A 38 5.57 -9.56 11.66
CA GLU A 38 4.44 -10.45 12.00
C GLU A 38 4.06 -10.41 13.50
N SER A 39 5.02 -10.09 14.37
CA SER A 39 4.83 -10.00 15.82
C SER A 39 4.26 -8.66 16.29
N GLN A 40 4.33 -7.63 15.45
CA GLN A 40 3.78 -6.32 15.77
C GLN A 40 2.25 -6.39 15.76
N ARG A 41 1.60 -5.73 16.72
CA ARG A 41 0.15 -5.56 16.77
C ARG A 41 -0.18 -4.09 16.99
N GLY A 42 -1.24 -3.61 16.35
CA GLY A 42 -1.77 -2.27 16.58
C GLY A 42 -1.23 -1.22 15.62
N LYS A 43 -0.96 -0.01 16.12
CA LYS A 43 -0.69 1.16 15.26
C LYS A 43 0.60 1.00 14.46
N TYR A 44 0.62 1.61 13.27
CA TYR A 44 1.81 1.75 12.43
C TYR A 44 2.94 2.42 13.22
N GLN A 45 4.11 1.81 13.20
CA GLN A 45 5.31 2.36 13.81
C GLN A 45 6.09 3.14 12.74
N TRP A 46 6.17 4.46 12.92
CA TRP A 46 6.85 5.34 11.99
C TRP A 46 8.14 5.85 12.61
N ASP A 47 9.28 5.45 12.05
CA ASP A 47 10.58 6.00 12.39
C ASP A 47 10.92 7.17 11.46
N ALA A 48 10.81 8.39 11.97
CA ALA A 48 11.06 9.59 11.18
C ALA A 48 12.53 9.84 10.85
N VAL A 49 13.46 9.25 11.61
CA VAL A 49 14.90 9.39 11.42
C VAL A 49 15.33 8.48 10.27
N GLU A 50 15.02 7.19 10.39
CA GLU A 50 15.39 6.18 9.38
C GLU A 50 14.44 6.15 8.18
N ARG A 51 13.31 6.88 8.25
CA ARG A 51 12.23 6.86 7.25
C ARG A 51 11.69 5.46 7.02
N ILE A 52 11.47 4.75 8.12
CA ILE A 52 10.98 3.38 8.13
C ILE A 52 9.54 3.36 8.65
N VAL A 53 8.72 2.48 8.06
CA VAL A 53 7.42 2.09 8.59
C VAL A 53 7.48 0.61 8.91
N SER A 54 6.98 0.25 10.09
CA SER A 54 6.84 -1.14 10.49
C SER A 54 5.42 -1.43 10.92
N GLU A 55 4.93 -2.57 10.46
CA GLU A 55 3.53 -2.97 10.64
C GLU A 55 3.32 -4.47 10.46
N ASN A 56 2.16 -4.94 10.94
CA ASN A 56 1.71 -6.29 10.64
C ASN A 56 1.13 -6.36 9.22
N ARG A 57 1.65 -7.28 8.40
CA ARG A 57 1.17 -7.49 7.03
C ARG A 57 -0.33 -7.78 6.97
N THR A 58 -0.85 -8.60 7.87
CA THR A 58 -2.28 -8.96 7.87
C THR A 58 -3.15 -7.76 8.23
N GLU A 59 -2.76 -6.97 9.24
CA GLU A 59 -3.52 -5.78 9.65
C GLU A 59 -3.48 -4.70 8.56
N ALA A 60 -2.33 -4.48 7.92
CA ALA A 60 -2.19 -3.53 6.82
C ALA A 60 -3.07 -3.91 5.62
N LEU A 61 -3.07 -5.19 5.25
CA LEU A 61 -3.94 -5.72 4.21
C LEU A 61 -5.41 -5.57 4.62
N ASP A 62 -5.80 -5.92 5.84
CA ASP A 62 -7.18 -5.78 6.32
C ASP A 62 -7.67 -4.32 6.27
N ALA A 63 -6.82 -3.37 6.69
CA ALA A 63 -7.10 -1.94 6.67
C ALA A 63 -7.32 -1.42 5.24
N SER A 64 -6.47 -1.81 4.29
CA SER A 64 -6.62 -1.39 2.89
C SER A 64 -7.92 -1.91 2.27
N ARG A 65 -8.30 -3.19 2.49
CA ARG A 65 -9.59 -3.69 1.99
C ARG A 65 -10.77 -3.00 2.64
N GLN A 66 -10.65 -2.62 3.92
CA GLN A 66 -11.72 -1.91 4.60
C GLN A 66 -12.03 -0.58 3.92
N LEU A 67 -11.03 0.14 3.41
CA LEU A 67 -11.25 1.38 2.65
C LEU A 67 -12.12 1.15 1.39
N ILE A 68 -11.90 0.05 0.69
CA ILE A 68 -12.70 -0.33 -0.49
C ILE A 68 -14.11 -0.78 -0.09
N ARG A 69 -14.23 -1.62 0.95
CA ARG A 69 -15.54 -2.09 1.46
C ARG A 69 -16.41 -0.94 1.97
N ASP A 70 -15.79 0.00 2.67
CA ASP A 70 -16.44 1.20 3.19
C ASP A 70 -16.71 2.26 2.10
N LYS A 71 -16.30 1.99 0.84
CA LYS A 71 -16.43 2.93 -0.29
C LYS A 71 -15.76 4.29 -0.03
N LYS A 72 -14.66 4.30 0.72
CA LYS A 72 -13.87 5.51 1.04
C LYS A 72 -12.91 5.92 -0.08
N VAL A 73 -12.80 5.11 -1.13
CA VAL A 73 -11.93 5.36 -2.30
C VAL A 73 -12.79 5.55 -3.53
N VAL A 74 -12.51 6.61 -4.28
CA VAL A 74 -13.10 6.84 -5.59
C VAL A 74 -12.19 6.21 -6.63
N LEU A 75 -12.71 5.20 -7.33
CA LEU A 75 -11.98 4.61 -8.45
C LEU A 75 -12.23 5.42 -9.74
N PRO A 76 -11.24 5.44 -10.64
CA PRO A 76 -11.40 6.02 -11.97
C PRO A 76 -12.50 5.33 -12.79
N ARG A 77 -12.83 5.92 -13.95
CA ARG A 77 -13.72 5.28 -14.91
C ARG A 77 -13.24 3.86 -15.20
N ARG A 78 -14.19 2.92 -15.18
CA ARG A 78 -13.91 1.51 -15.49
C ARG A 78 -13.23 1.39 -16.85
N GLY A 79 -12.08 0.73 -16.85
CA GLY A 79 -11.25 0.42 -18.01
C GLY A 79 -10.30 -0.72 -17.67
N GLY A 80 -9.46 -1.14 -18.62
CA GLY A 80 -8.64 -2.35 -18.47
C GLY A 80 -7.78 -2.36 -17.19
N ILE A 81 -7.14 -1.24 -16.86
CA ILE A 81 -6.31 -1.14 -15.64
C ILE A 81 -7.11 -1.27 -14.34
N VAL A 82 -8.33 -0.74 -14.31
CA VAL A 82 -9.22 -0.81 -13.14
C VAL A 82 -9.74 -2.24 -12.96
N GLU A 83 -9.94 -2.98 -14.05
CA GLU A 83 -10.33 -4.38 -13.99
C GLU A 83 -9.18 -5.28 -13.51
N VAL A 84 -7.96 -5.05 -14.00
CA VAL A 84 -6.76 -5.73 -13.48
C VAL A 84 -6.55 -5.42 -12.00
N PHE A 85 -6.73 -4.15 -11.60
CA PHE A 85 -6.69 -3.75 -10.19
C PHE A 85 -7.69 -4.54 -9.35
N ALA A 86 -8.96 -4.61 -9.79
CA ALA A 86 -10.01 -5.33 -9.07
C ALA A 86 -9.71 -6.84 -8.96
N GLN A 87 -9.21 -7.46 -10.04
CA GLN A 87 -8.83 -8.87 -10.06
C GLN A 87 -7.68 -9.16 -9.08
N GLN A 88 -6.61 -8.35 -9.13
CA GLN A 88 -5.46 -8.54 -8.25
C GLN A 88 -5.78 -8.26 -6.78
N LEU A 89 -6.70 -7.32 -6.51
CA LEU A 89 -7.18 -7.06 -5.15
C LEU A 89 -8.01 -8.24 -4.59
N ALA A 90 -8.77 -8.91 -5.46
CA ALA A 90 -9.56 -10.09 -5.11
C ALA A 90 -8.74 -11.39 -5.01
N ALA A 91 -7.51 -11.42 -5.52
CA ALA A 91 -6.63 -12.60 -5.54
C ALA A 91 -5.91 -12.88 -4.21
N ASP A 92 -6.12 -12.07 -3.18
CA ASP A 92 -5.57 -12.32 -1.85
C ASP A 92 -6.61 -13.00 -0.95
N ALA A 93 -6.34 -14.23 -0.53
CA ALA A 93 -7.23 -15.01 0.33
C ALA A 93 -6.69 -15.04 1.77
N LYS A 94 -7.58 -14.83 2.75
CA LYS A 94 -7.25 -14.97 4.18
C LYS A 94 -7.49 -16.41 4.60
N ARG A 95 -6.43 -17.13 4.96
CA ARG A 95 -6.50 -18.51 5.47
C ARG A 95 -6.12 -18.53 6.94
N LEU A 96 -6.79 -19.40 7.70
CA LEU A 96 -6.39 -19.73 9.05
C LEU A 96 -5.26 -20.76 8.98
N GLU A 97 -4.07 -20.37 9.43
CA GLU A 97 -2.95 -21.28 9.64
C GLU A 97 -2.87 -21.61 11.13
N GLU A 98 -2.79 -22.89 11.44
CA GLU A 98 -2.52 -23.36 12.79
C GLU A 98 -1.02 -23.62 12.90
N ASN A 99 -0.40 -23.04 13.94
CA ASN A 99 0.99 -23.32 14.23
C ASN A 99 1.08 -24.70 14.90
N GLU A 100 1.58 -25.70 14.17
CA GLU A 100 1.64 -27.11 14.61
C GLU A 100 2.41 -27.33 15.93
N GLU A 101 3.32 -26.42 16.30
CA GLU A 101 4.10 -26.54 17.55
C GLU A 101 3.42 -25.90 18.78
N THR A 102 2.52 -24.94 18.57
CA THR A 102 1.93 -24.13 19.67
C THR A 102 0.40 -24.19 19.71
N GLY A 103 -0.26 -24.76 18.70
CA GLY A 103 -1.72 -24.75 18.54
C GLY A 103 -2.29 -23.35 18.32
N ALA A 104 -1.44 -22.34 18.07
CA ALA A 104 -1.89 -20.97 17.90
C ALA A 104 -2.47 -20.77 16.50
N LEU A 105 -3.74 -20.33 16.44
CA LEU A 105 -4.43 -19.99 15.21
C LEU A 105 -4.04 -18.57 14.76
N ALA A 106 -3.39 -18.45 13.61
CA ALA A 106 -3.02 -17.18 13.00
C ALA A 106 -3.68 -17.03 11.62
N TYR A 107 -4.35 -15.90 11.39
CA TYR A 107 -4.85 -15.59 10.05
C TYR A 107 -3.71 -15.02 9.19
N LYS A 108 -3.38 -15.69 8.10
CA LYS A 108 -2.41 -15.22 7.12
C LYS A 108 -3.05 -15.03 5.75
N TYR A 109 -2.55 -14.00 5.04
CA TYR A 109 -2.93 -13.77 3.66
C TYR A 109 -2.03 -14.60 2.72
N ILE A 110 -2.67 -15.51 2.00
CA ILE A 110 -2.04 -16.36 0.99
C ILE A 110 -2.28 -15.74 -0.38
N LYS A 111 -1.21 -15.68 -1.18
CA LYS A 111 -1.27 -15.23 -2.57
C LYS A 111 -1.89 -16.34 -3.40
N THR A 112 -3.09 -16.13 -3.95
CA THR A 112 -3.70 -17.08 -4.91
C THR A 112 -3.39 -16.73 -6.36
N GLY A 113 -2.80 -15.54 -6.60
CA GLY A 113 -2.34 -15.10 -7.91
C GLY A 113 -1.45 -13.85 -7.81
N THR A 114 -1.26 -13.16 -8.94
CA THR A 114 -0.52 -11.90 -9.01
C THR A 114 -1.22 -10.82 -8.18
N ASN A 115 -0.49 -10.20 -7.25
CA ASN A 115 -1.06 -9.25 -6.29
C ASN A 115 -0.30 -7.93 -6.17
N HIS A 116 0.41 -7.53 -7.24
CA HIS A 116 1.21 -6.31 -7.26
C HIS A 116 0.38 -5.06 -6.95
N PHE A 117 -0.80 -4.93 -7.55
CA PHE A 117 -1.71 -3.81 -7.28
C PHE A 117 -2.28 -3.82 -5.86
N SER A 118 -2.54 -5.01 -5.30
CA SER A 118 -3.05 -5.15 -3.94
C SER A 118 -2.04 -4.66 -2.90
N LEU A 119 -0.78 -5.03 -3.06
CA LEU A 119 0.30 -4.55 -2.19
C LEU A 119 0.56 -3.05 -2.41
N ALA A 120 0.62 -2.59 -3.66
CA ALA A 120 0.79 -1.18 -3.98
C ALA A 120 -0.28 -0.30 -3.32
N PHE A 121 -1.54 -0.72 -3.38
CA PHE A 121 -2.65 -0.02 -2.74
C PHE A 121 -2.57 -0.07 -1.21
N THR A 122 -2.05 -1.16 -0.65
CA THR A 122 -1.82 -1.25 0.80
C THR A 122 -0.76 -0.22 1.24
N TYR A 123 0.34 -0.07 0.50
CA TYR A 123 1.34 0.96 0.77
C TYR A 123 0.78 2.39 0.64
N ASP A 124 -0.10 2.62 -0.33
CA ASP A 124 -0.80 3.90 -0.48
C ASP A 124 -1.71 4.19 0.73
N ALA A 125 -2.49 3.20 1.18
CA ALA A 125 -3.32 3.32 2.37
C ALA A 125 -2.52 3.65 3.63
N ILE A 126 -1.34 3.03 3.80
CA ILE A 126 -0.42 3.32 4.91
C ILE A 126 0.10 4.75 4.78
N ALA A 127 0.53 5.17 3.59
CA ALA A 127 1.00 6.54 3.35
C ALA A 127 -0.08 7.56 3.72
N TRP A 128 -1.34 7.28 3.40
CA TRP A 128 -2.49 8.14 3.69
C TRP A 128 -2.83 8.19 5.18
N SER A 129 -2.72 7.07 5.90
CA SER A 129 -3.04 6.99 7.34
C SER A 129 -2.24 7.98 8.20
N ARG A 130 -1.06 8.38 7.74
CA ARG A 130 -0.19 9.35 8.42
C ARG A 130 -0.70 10.80 8.30
N ASP A 131 -1.37 11.14 7.21
CA ASP A 131 -1.90 12.50 7.00
C ASP A 131 -3.14 12.78 7.83
N THR A 132 -3.88 11.74 8.23
CA THR A 132 -5.14 11.85 8.98
C THR A 132 -4.99 12.17 10.47
N SER A 133 -3.88 12.78 10.92
CA SER A 133 -3.71 13.15 12.34
C SER A 133 -4.31 14.51 12.75
N TRP A 134 -5.01 15.25 11.87
CA TRP A 134 -5.74 16.49 12.22
C TRP A 134 -6.93 16.77 11.27
N GLY A 135 -8.15 16.95 11.82
CA GLY A 135 -9.21 17.84 11.30
C GLY A 135 -9.84 17.58 9.92
N PRO A 136 -11.00 18.20 9.60
CA PRO A 136 -11.80 17.87 8.43
C PRO A 136 -11.18 18.42 7.13
N SER A 137 -11.49 17.72 6.03
CA SER A 137 -11.23 18.10 4.64
C SER A 137 -9.75 18.19 4.23
N ILE A 138 -9.15 17.03 3.94
CA ILE A 138 -8.39 16.95 2.68
C ILE A 138 -9.46 17.18 1.60
N ALA A 139 -9.56 18.42 1.13
CA ALA A 139 -10.28 18.69 -0.11
C ALA A 139 -9.77 17.68 -1.12
N LEU A 140 -10.65 16.77 -1.57
CA LEU A 140 -10.36 15.92 -2.71
C LEU A 140 -9.77 16.86 -3.76
N PRO A 141 -8.51 16.68 -4.20
CA PRO A 141 -7.95 17.55 -5.22
C PRO A 141 -8.99 17.60 -6.34
N ARG A 142 -9.45 18.82 -6.68
CA ARG A 142 -10.39 19.09 -7.79
C ARG A 142 -10.05 18.11 -8.89
N GLN A 143 -11.02 17.25 -9.27
CA GLN A 143 -10.88 16.19 -10.29
C GLN A 143 -9.73 16.54 -11.23
N VAL A 144 -8.54 16.02 -10.92
CA VAL A 144 -7.42 16.19 -11.82
C VAL A 144 -7.82 15.34 -13.01
N GLU A 145 -7.94 15.97 -14.17
CA GLU A 145 -8.24 15.28 -15.41
C GLU A 145 -7.11 14.26 -15.64
N TRP A 146 -7.35 13.03 -15.21
CA TRP A 146 -6.38 11.94 -15.32
C TRP A 146 -6.22 11.64 -16.81
N ARG A 147 -5.13 12.14 -17.41
CA ARG A 147 -4.71 11.75 -18.76
C ARG A 147 -4.16 10.33 -18.71
N TYR A 148 -5.07 9.35 -18.79
CA TYR A 148 -4.75 7.92 -18.78
C TYR A 148 -3.86 7.51 -19.96
N ASP A 149 -4.01 8.17 -21.11
CA ASP A 149 -3.34 7.77 -22.35
C ASP A 149 -1.82 7.98 -22.31
N GLU A 150 -1.32 8.99 -21.57
CA GLU A 150 0.12 9.27 -21.48
C GLU A 150 0.89 8.33 -20.55
N ILE A 151 0.19 7.60 -19.65
CA ILE A 151 0.83 6.73 -18.65
C ILE A 151 1.08 5.34 -19.21
N LEU A 152 0.25 4.88 -20.15
CA LEU A 152 0.38 3.54 -20.76
C LEU A 152 1.43 3.49 -21.88
N ASP A 153 1.76 4.62 -22.48
CA ASP A 153 2.78 4.74 -23.54
C ASP A 153 4.21 4.96 -23.02
N ALA A 154 4.39 5.14 -21.71
CA ALA A 154 5.71 5.22 -21.10
C ALA A 154 6.35 3.82 -21.09
N ARG A 155 7.20 3.54 -22.09
CA ARG A 155 8.11 2.38 -22.07
C ARG A 155 9.00 2.46 -20.83
N TRP A 156 8.91 1.44 -19.99
CA TRP A 156 9.71 1.22 -18.78
C TRP A 156 11.16 0.87 -19.09
#